data_AF-A0A3P7FSG3-F1
#
_entry.id   AF-A0A3P7FSG3-F1
#
_cell.length_a   1.000
_cell.length_b   1.000
_cell.length_c   1.000
_cell.angle_alpha   90.00
_cell.angle_beta   90.00
_cell.angle_gamma   90.00
#
_symmetry.space_group_name_H-M   'P 1'
#
loop_
_entity.id
_entity.type
_entity.pdbx_description
1 polymer ?
#
loop_
_entity_poly.entity_id
_entity_poly.type
_entity_poly.pdbx_seq_one_letter_code
_entity_poly.pdbx_strand_id
1 'polypeptide(L)'
;MKEKSSWKNKFDGDTKVIRHASFIEILRYAERRDYILLAFGITLSLVSGAISPISSVFFRVNYQLLLQGKLSITVRSFSTFAKMLNRDNKLEIGMTDALIAGQSSLKNGTFNLEMSCFITLSERQTHEIRKRFFAALLRQQMAWYDKNETGVLINKLSAGIDRIKDGIGDKFSILLQASTHFIFGIIIGLYYSWNMTLLILLIAPFIIMLLFGYFKVSSAVFYKSCKE
;
A
#
# COMPACT_ATOMS: atom_id res chain seq x y z
N MET A 1 37.02 -8.68 31.73
CA MET A 1 35.76 -7.88 31.70
C MET A 1 35.89 -6.47 31.08
N LYS A 2 37.05 -5.78 31.16
CA LYS A 2 37.25 -4.45 30.54
C LYS A 2 37.24 -4.42 29.00
N GLU A 3 37.52 -5.54 28.33
CA GLU A 3 37.61 -5.55 26.86
C GLU A 3 36.25 -5.55 26.16
N LYS A 4 35.24 -6.25 26.73
CA LYS A 4 33.86 -6.24 26.19
C LYS A 4 33.18 -4.85 26.29
N SER A 5 33.54 -4.00 27.25
CA SER A 5 33.01 -2.62 27.32
C SER A 5 33.64 -1.71 26.26
N SER A 6 34.87 -1.99 25.82
CA SER A 6 35.55 -1.21 24.80
C SER A 6 34.89 -1.35 23.43
N TRP A 7 34.44 -2.55 23.05
CA TRP A 7 33.73 -2.76 21.79
C TRP A 7 32.35 -2.11 21.80
N LYS A 8 31.62 -2.20 22.93
CA LYS A 8 30.29 -1.60 23.06
C LYS A 8 30.33 -0.07 22.90
N ASN A 9 31.32 0.60 23.47
CA ASN A 9 31.51 2.04 23.32
C ASN A 9 31.99 2.45 21.91
N LYS A 10 32.66 1.55 21.18
CA LYS A 10 33.09 1.80 19.79
C LYS A 10 31.94 1.74 18.78
N PHE A 11 30.87 0.99 19.09
CA PHE A 11 29.65 0.95 18.27
C PHE A 11 28.59 1.98 18.72
N ASP A 12 28.67 2.50 19.94
CA ASP A 12 27.76 3.52 20.46
C ASP A 12 28.18 4.95 20.08
N GLY A 13 29.46 5.16 19.74
CA GLY A 13 30.01 6.48 19.36
C GLY A 13 29.72 6.95 17.93
N ASP A 14 29.10 6.11 17.08
CA ASP A 14 28.78 6.41 15.68
C ASP A 14 27.28 6.41 15.39
N THR A 15 26.42 6.53 16.41
CA THR A 15 25.06 7.03 16.22
C THR A 15 25.10 8.54 15.97
N LYS A 16 25.76 8.97 14.89
CA LYS A 16 25.48 10.30 14.33
C LYS A 16 23.98 10.35 14.11
N VAL A 17 23.31 11.24 14.84
CA VAL A 17 21.87 11.48 14.77
C VAL A 17 21.48 11.56 13.30
N ILE A 18 20.90 10.48 12.77
CA ILE A 18 20.47 10.45 11.37
C ILE A 18 19.32 11.45 11.31
N ARG A 19 19.59 12.62 10.73
CA ARG A 19 18.54 13.59 10.46
C ARG A 19 17.61 12.94 9.45
N HIS A 20 16.41 12.61 9.90
CA HIS A 20 15.36 12.11 9.03
C HIS A 20 15.00 13.26 8.08
N ALA A 21 15.27 13.08 6.80
CA ALA A 21 14.83 14.02 5.78
C ALA A 21 13.29 13.96 5.70
N SER A 22 12.65 15.12 5.63
CA SER A 22 11.21 15.17 5.40
C SER A 22 10.90 14.67 3.98
N PHE A 23 9.75 14.03 3.77
CA PHE A 23 9.35 13.52 2.46
C PHE A 23 9.41 14.60 1.36
N ILE A 24 9.04 15.84 1.72
CA ILE A 24 9.08 16.98 0.80
C ILE A 24 10.51 17.40 0.45
N GLU A 25 11.47 17.18 1.35
CA GLU A 25 12.87 17.51 1.13
C GLU A 25 13.51 16.52 0.15
N ILE A 26 13.09 15.25 0.20
CA ILE A 26 13.52 14.23 -0.76
C ILE A 26 12.99 14.56 -2.16
N LEU A 27 11.78 15.10 -2.26
CA LEU A 27 11.18 15.56 -3.52
C LEU A 27 11.68 16.94 -3.99
N ARG A 28 12.66 17.55 -3.32
CA ARG A 28 13.19 18.86 -3.71
C ARG A 28 13.75 18.90 -5.14
N TYR A 29 14.21 17.77 -5.66
CA TYR A 29 14.79 17.67 -7.00
C TYR A 29 13.77 17.46 -8.12
N ALA A 30 12.48 17.39 -7.77
CA ALA A 30 11.40 17.18 -8.72
C ALA A 30 11.18 18.39 -9.64
N GLU A 31 11.09 18.13 -10.95
CA GLU A 31 10.70 19.14 -11.93
C GLU A 31 9.19 19.42 -11.87
N ARG A 32 8.71 20.51 -12.49
CA ARG A 32 7.26 20.82 -12.55
C ARG A 32 6.42 19.67 -13.11
N ARG A 33 6.95 18.92 -14.09
CA ARG A 33 6.29 17.75 -14.69
C ARG A 33 6.09 16.63 -13.66
N ASP A 34 7.03 16.48 -12.73
CA ASP A 34 7.00 15.44 -11.70
C ASP A 34 5.93 15.74 -10.65
N TYR A 35 5.70 17.02 -10.31
CA TYR A 35 4.60 17.42 -9.44
C TYR A 35 3.23 17.16 -10.08
N ILE A 36 3.07 17.41 -11.38
CA ILE A 36 1.83 17.10 -12.10
C ILE A 36 1.58 15.59 -12.11
N LEU A 37 2.63 14.82 -12.40
CA LEU A 37 2.58 13.37 -12.43
C LEU A 37 2.24 12.80 -11.03
N LEU A 38 2.87 13.33 -9.98
CA LEU A 38 2.57 12.96 -8.59
C LEU A 38 1.12 13.29 -8.21
N ALA A 39 0.60 14.47 -8.56
CA ALA A 39 -0.78 14.83 -8.26
C ALA A 39 -1.77 13.89 -8.99
N PHE A 40 -1.49 13.58 -10.25
CA PHE A 40 -2.27 12.64 -11.06
C PHE A 40 -2.20 11.20 -10.52
N GLY A 41 -1.02 10.76 -10.06
CA GLY A 41 -0.85 9.45 -9.41
C GLY A 41 -1.65 9.36 -8.11
N ILE A 42 -1.62 10.41 -7.28
CA ILE A 42 -2.39 10.45 -6.02
C ILE A 42 -3.90 10.38 -6.30
N THR A 43 -4.43 11.15 -7.26
CA THR A 43 -5.86 11.10 -7.57
C THR A 43 -6.29 9.73 -8.09
N LEU A 44 -5.49 9.09 -8.96
CA LEU A 44 -5.74 7.73 -9.40
C LEU A 44 -5.69 6.71 -8.24
N SER A 45 -4.76 6.87 -7.30
CA SER A 45 -4.65 6.05 -6.09
C SER A 45 -5.88 6.14 -5.20
N LEU A 46 -6.39 7.35 -5.00
CA LEU A 46 -7.61 7.57 -4.25
C LEU A 46 -8.82 6.91 -4.93
N VAL A 47 -8.91 7.02 -6.25
CA VAL A 47 -9.99 6.40 -7.04
C VAL A 47 -9.90 4.87 -6.99
N SER A 48 -8.72 4.29 -7.23
CA SER A 48 -8.50 2.84 -7.23
C SER A 48 -8.77 2.22 -5.85
N GLY A 49 -8.40 2.93 -4.77
CA GLY A 49 -8.69 2.55 -3.39
C GLY A 49 -10.18 2.55 -3.06
N ALA A 50 -10.95 3.52 -3.55
CA ALA A 50 -12.40 3.65 -3.29
C ALA A 50 -13.27 2.61 -4.05
N ILE A 51 -12.84 2.17 -5.24
CA ILE A 51 -13.56 1.18 -6.06
C ILE A 51 -13.62 -0.20 -5.35
N SER A 52 -12.70 -0.52 -4.45
CA SER A 52 -12.72 -1.83 -3.80
C SER A 52 -13.86 -1.96 -2.76
N PRO A 53 -14.04 -1.00 -1.81
CA PRO A 53 -15.19 -1.02 -0.92
C PRO A 53 -16.54 -0.87 -1.64
N ILE A 54 -16.63 -0.09 -2.72
CA ILE A 54 -17.90 0.08 -3.45
C ILE A 54 -18.40 -1.24 -4.08
N SER A 55 -17.48 -2.15 -4.40
CA SER A 55 -17.83 -3.50 -4.89
C SER A 55 -18.68 -4.31 -3.90
N SER A 56 -18.52 -4.06 -2.59
CA SER A 56 -19.34 -4.69 -1.55
C SER A 56 -20.82 -4.29 -1.62
N VAL A 57 -21.12 -3.09 -2.13
CA VAL A 57 -22.49 -2.60 -2.32
C VAL A 57 -23.20 -3.39 -3.41
N PHE A 58 -22.53 -3.58 -4.55
CA PHE A 58 -23.07 -4.35 -5.68
C PHE A 58 -23.26 -5.82 -5.31
N PHE A 59 -22.31 -6.37 -4.56
CA PHE A 59 -22.43 -7.69 -3.98
C PHE A 59 -23.72 -7.78 -3.16
N ARG A 60 -23.94 -6.90 -2.18
CA ARG A 60 -25.15 -6.90 -1.34
C ARG A 60 -26.45 -6.93 -2.16
N VAL A 61 -26.56 -6.16 -3.25
CA VAL A 61 -27.76 -6.16 -4.11
C VAL A 61 -28.03 -7.55 -4.69
N ASN A 62 -26.99 -8.25 -5.16
CA ASN A 62 -27.09 -9.62 -5.65
C ASN A 62 -27.54 -10.61 -4.56
N TYR A 63 -27.01 -10.48 -3.34
CA TYR A 63 -27.45 -11.34 -2.22
C TYR A 63 -28.92 -11.09 -1.86
N GLN A 64 -29.36 -9.83 -1.85
CA GLN A 64 -30.73 -9.48 -1.53
C GLN A 64 -31.72 -10.11 -2.53
N LEU A 65 -31.38 -10.06 -3.82
CA LEU A 65 -32.18 -10.64 -4.89
C LEU A 65 -32.29 -12.18 -4.78
N LEU A 66 -31.18 -12.84 -4.43
CA LEU A 66 -31.16 -14.29 -4.20
C LEU A 66 -32.00 -14.70 -2.97
N LEU A 67 -31.98 -13.91 -1.90
CA LEU A 67 -32.76 -14.19 -0.69
C LEU A 67 -34.27 -14.01 -0.91
N GLN A 68 -34.70 -12.97 -1.61
CA GLN A 68 -36.10 -12.77 -1.98
C GLN A 68 -36.62 -13.91 -2.87
N GLY A 69 -35.74 -14.42 -3.75
CA GLY A 69 -36.02 -15.62 -4.53
C GLY A 69 -36.35 -16.83 -3.65
N LYS A 70 -35.50 -17.13 -2.65
CA LYS A 70 -35.71 -18.28 -1.76
C LYS A 70 -37.00 -18.21 -0.95
N LEU A 71 -37.36 -17.03 -0.43
CA LEU A 71 -38.57 -16.86 0.38
C LEU A 71 -39.84 -17.21 -0.41
N SER A 72 -39.83 -16.97 -1.73
CA SER A 72 -40.97 -17.28 -2.61
C SER A 72 -41.14 -18.78 -2.89
N ILE A 73 -40.08 -19.60 -2.77
CA ILE A 73 -40.14 -21.06 -2.98
C ILE A 73 -40.94 -21.75 -1.89
N THR A 74 -40.82 -21.29 -0.63
CA THR A 74 -41.53 -21.90 0.50
C THR A 74 -43.05 -21.78 0.34
N VAL A 75 -43.53 -20.76 -0.37
CA VAL A 75 -44.95 -20.45 -0.52
C VAL A 75 -45.50 -20.88 -1.89
N ARG A 76 -44.64 -21.14 -2.87
CA ARG A 76 -45.05 -21.33 -4.26
C ARG A 76 -44.27 -22.46 -4.91
N SER A 77 -45.01 -23.36 -5.59
CA SER A 77 -44.47 -24.49 -6.34
C SER A 77 -43.24 -24.07 -7.16
N PHE A 78 -42.18 -24.86 -7.08
CA PHE A 78 -40.86 -24.64 -7.71
C PHE A 78 -40.93 -24.17 -9.17
N SER A 79 -41.94 -24.63 -9.92
CA SER A 79 -42.18 -24.25 -11.32
C SER A 79 -42.48 -22.75 -11.49
N THR A 80 -43.14 -22.13 -10.51
CA THR A 80 -43.47 -20.70 -10.54
C THR A 80 -42.26 -19.86 -10.16
N PHE A 81 -41.47 -20.34 -9.21
CA PHE A 81 -40.18 -19.75 -8.87
C PHE A 81 -39.21 -19.73 -10.06
N ALA A 82 -39.07 -20.86 -10.77
CA ALA A 82 -38.23 -20.94 -11.96
C ALA A 82 -38.66 -19.97 -13.07
N LYS A 83 -39.97 -19.69 -13.19
CA LYS A 83 -40.50 -18.71 -14.16
C LYS A 83 -40.34 -17.26 -13.70
N MET A 84 -40.51 -16.97 -12.41
CA MET A 84 -40.29 -15.64 -11.83
C MET A 84 -38.82 -15.22 -11.85
N LEU A 85 -37.90 -16.14 -11.52
CA LEU A 85 -36.47 -15.91 -11.67
C LEU A 85 -36.06 -15.62 -13.13
N ASN A 86 -36.72 -16.25 -14.09
CA ASN A 86 -36.30 -16.18 -15.49
C ASN A 86 -36.71 -14.89 -16.21
N ARG A 87 -37.81 -14.25 -15.81
CA ARG A 87 -38.37 -13.13 -16.59
C ARG A 87 -38.00 -11.76 -16.02
N ASP A 88 -38.11 -11.59 -14.71
CA ASP A 88 -37.92 -10.28 -14.08
C ASP A 88 -36.50 -10.15 -13.49
N ASN A 89 -35.98 -11.21 -12.87
CA ASN A 89 -34.65 -11.15 -12.25
C ASN A 89 -33.48 -11.23 -13.25
N LYS A 90 -33.70 -11.69 -14.49
CA LYS A 90 -32.62 -11.74 -15.49
C LYS A 90 -32.07 -10.36 -15.84
N LEU A 91 -32.93 -9.34 -15.88
CA LEU A 91 -32.49 -7.97 -16.17
C LEU A 91 -31.74 -7.37 -14.97
N GLU A 92 -32.23 -7.55 -13.75
CA GLU A 92 -31.58 -7.02 -12.55
C GLU A 92 -30.24 -7.72 -12.22
N ILE A 93 -30.20 -9.06 -12.33
CA ILE A 93 -28.96 -9.85 -12.16
C ILE A 93 -27.97 -9.48 -13.27
N GLY A 94 -28.43 -9.44 -14.54
CA GLY A 94 -27.56 -9.10 -15.67
C GLY A 94 -26.97 -7.68 -15.59
N MET A 95 -27.75 -6.69 -15.14
CA MET A 95 -27.27 -5.31 -14.95
C MET A 95 -26.25 -5.23 -13.81
N THR A 96 -26.47 -5.93 -12.70
CA THR A 96 -25.52 -5.90 -11.57
C THR A 96 -24.23 -6.66 -11.88
N ASP A 97 -24.31 -7.77 -12.62
CA ASP A 97 -23.12 -8.49 -13.12
C ASP A 97 -22.32 -7.62 -14.11
N ALA A 98 -23.01 -6.89 -15.00
CA ALA A 98 -22.36 -5.95 -15.91
C ALA A 98 -21.68 -4.79 -15.16
N LEU A 99 -22.29 -4.28 -14.08
CA LEU A 99 -21.70 -3.26 -13.24
C LEU A 99 -20.46 -3.78 -12.50
N ILE A 100 -20.51 -4.99 -11.93
CA ILE A 100 -19.35 -5.61 -11.26
C ILE A 100 -18.20 -5.84 -12.27
N ALA A 101 -18.51 -6.37 -13.46
CA ALA A 101 -17.53 -6.54 -14.53
C ALA A 101 -16.93 -5.18 -14.96
N GLY A 102 -17.75 -4.14 -15.09
CA GLY A 102 -17.33 -2.78 -15.38
C GLY A 102 -16.40 -2.19 -14.32
N GLN A 103 -16.72 -2.35 -13.03
CA GLN A 103 -15.88 -1.90 -11.92
C GLN A 103 -14.53 -2.64 -11.87
N SER A 104 -14.53 -3.96 -12.11
CA SER A 104 -13.30 -4.75 -12.11
C SER A 104 -12.33 -4.31 -13.22
N SER A 105 -12.87 -4.01 -14.40
CA SER A 105 -12.10 -3.50 -15.55
C SER A 105 -11.53 -2.10 -15.25
N LEU A 106 -12.34 -1.22 -14.65
CA LEU A 106 -11.91 0.12 -14.25
C LEU A 106 -10.81 0.10 -13.17
N LYS A 107 -10.92 -0.80 -12.18
CA LYS A 107 -9.90 -0.98 -11.14
C LYS A 107 -8.56 -1.43 -11.74
N ASN A 108 -8.59 -2.42 -12.62
CA ASN A 108 -7.37 -2.90 -13.28
C ASN A 108 -6.72 -1.78 -14.13
N GLY A 109 -7.52 -1.03 -14.89
CA GLY A 109 -7.00 0.08 -15.69
C GLY A 109 -6.35 1.18 -14.84
N THR A 110 -7.06 1.65 -13.80
CA THR A 110 -6.56 2.71 -12.90
C THR A 110 -5.33 2.28 -12.12
N PHE A 111 -5.29 1.05 -11.62
CA PHE A 111 -4.15 0.51 -10.87
C PHE A 111 -2.86 0.44 -11.70
N ASN A 112 -2.95 -0.03 -12.96
CA ASN A 112 -1.79 -0.09 -13.84
C ASN A 112 -1.26 1.31 -14.19
N LEU A 113 -2.17 2.27 -14.44
CA LEU A 113 -1.79 3.66 -14.75
C LEU A 113 -1.15 4.36 -13.54
N GLU A 114 -1.74 4.19 -12.36
CA GLU A 114 -1.21 4.69 -11.09
C GLU A 114 0.20 4.14 -10.81
N MET A 115 0.38 2.82 -10.92
CA MET A 115 1.68 2.16 -10.67
C MET A 115 2.74 2.65 -11.66
N SER A 116 2.40 2.75 -12.95
CA SER A 116 3.30 3.26 -13.99
C SER A 116 3.73 4.70 -13.72
N CYS A 117 2.79 5.52 -13.24
CA CYS A 117 3.03 6.90 -12.84
C CYS A 117 4.06 6.98 -11.70
N PHE A 118 3.83 6.27 -10.59
CA PHE A 118 4.76 6.28 -9.45
C PHE A 118 6.12 5.67 -9.76
N ILE A 119 6.18 4.59 -10.56
CA ILE A 119 7.45 4.01 -11.01
C ILE A 119 8.24 5.03 -11.84
N THR A 120 7.60 5.64 -12.85
CA THR A 120 8.25 6.65 -13.71
C THR A 120 8.75 7.84 -12.90
N LEU A 121 7.95 8.33 -11.94
CA LEU A 121 8.35 9.39 -11.02
C LEU A 121 9.60 9.00 -10.23
N SER A 122 9.59 7.82 -9.62
CA SER A 122 10.70 7.34 -8.78
C SER A 122 12.00 7.18 -9.56
N GLU A 123 11.92 6.76 -10.82
CA GLU A 123 13.08 6.59 -11.70
C GLU A 123 13.69 7.92 -12.10
N ARG A 124 12.87 8.90 -12.46
CA ARG A 124 13.35 10.25 -12.80
C ARG A 124 14.00 10.92 -11.59
N GLN A 125 13.39 10.84 -10.40
CA GLN A 125 14.01 11.36 -9.18
C GLN A 125 15.33 10.66 -8.87
N THR A 126 15.36 9.33 -8.96
CA THR A 126 16.57 8.53 -8.70
C THR A 126 17.70 8.90 -9.65
N HIS A 127 17.41 9.07 -10.94
CA HIS A 127 18.38 9.50 -11.94
C HIS A 127 18.98 10.87 -11.61
N GLU A 128 18.14 11.86 -11.27
CA GLU A 128 18.61 13.20 -10.91
C GLU A 128 19.42 13.22 -9.61
N ILE A 129 19.01 12.45 -8.60
CA ILE A 129 19.78 12.29 -7.36
C ILE A 129 21.15 11.68 -7.66
N ARG A 130 21.22 10.60 -8.45
CA ARG A 130 22.49 9.95 -8.83
C ARG A 130 23.41 10.89 -9.59
N LYS A 131 22.87 11.67 -10.54
CA LYS A 131 23.64 12.65 -11.32
C LYS A 131 24.25 13.74 -10.43
N ARG A 132 23.46 14.30 -9.52
CA ARG A 132 23.93 15.34 -8.56
C ARG A 132 24.90 14.76 -7.54
N PHE A 133 24.65 13.55 -7.08
CA PHE A 133 25.55 12.84 -6.17
C PHE A 133 26.92 12.60 -6.81
N PHE A 134 26.95 12.09 -8.04
CA PHE A 134 28.20 11.88 -8.77
C PHE A 134 28.95 13.20 -9.02
N ALA A 135 28.24 14.27 -9.40
CA ALA A 135 28.83 15.59 -9.55
C ALA A 135 29.38 16.17 -8.23
N ALA A 136 28.73 15.89 -7.09
CA ALA A 136 29.20 16.29 -5.78
C ALA A 136 30.43 15.48 -5.34
N LEU A 137 30.46 14.18 -5.63
CA LEU A 137 31.61 13.31 -5.37
C LEU A 137 32.85 13.86 -6.09
N LEU A 138 32.76 14.14 -7.39
CA LEU A 138 33.89 14.67 -8.18
C LEU A 138 34.43 16.04 -7.70
N ARG A 139 33.65 16.82 -6.95
CA ARG A 139 34.05 18.15 -6.43
C ARG A 139 34.69 18.10 -5.05
N GLN A 140 34.80 16.92 -4.45
CA GLN A 140 35.27 16.75 -3.09
C GLN A 140 36.80 16.87 -3.00
N GLN A 141 37.31 17.44 -1.90
CA GLN A 141 38.75 17.64 -1.67
C GLN A 141 39.48 16.30 -1.49
N MET A 142 40.74 16.21 -1.94
CA MET A 142 41.58 15.00 -1.79
C MET A 142 41.67 14.52 -0.33
N ALA A 143 41.83 15.45 0.62
CA ALA A 143 41.90 15.14 2.05
C ALA A 143 40.63 14.46 2.62
N TRP A 144 39.49 14.56 1.93
CA TRP A 144 38.29 13.83 2.29
C TRP A 144 38.32 12.39 1.79
N TYR A 145 38.94 12.15 0.63
CA TYR A 145 39.12 10.81 0.08
C TYR A 145 40.08 9.97 0.92
N ASP A 146 41.11 10.58 1.52
CA ASP A 146 42.02 9.88 2.44
C ASP A 146 41.34 9.38 3.72
N LYS A 147 40.23 10.02 4.13
CA LYS A 147 39.47 9.67 5.35
C LYS A 147 38.34 8.69 5.10
N ASN A 148 37.84 8.57 3.88
CA ASN A 148 36.64 7.80 3.56
C ASN A 148 36.97 6.74 2.50
N GLU A 149 36.73 5.47 2.82
CA GLU A 149 36.83 4.39 1.84
C GLU A 149 35.77 4.57 0.75
N THR A 150 36.22 4.97 -0.45
CA THR A 150 35.35 5.35 -1.57
C THR A 150 34.43 4.22 -1.99
N GLY A 151 34.93 2.98 -2.05
CA GLY A 151 34.16 1.80 -2.42
C GLY A 151 32.98 1.55 -1.47
N VAL A 152 33.24 1.52 -0.16
CA VAL A 152 32.20 1.33 0.86
C VAL A 152 31.21 2.49 0.83
N LEU A 153 31.67 3.73 0.65
CA LEU A 153 30.81 4.90 0.63
C LEU A 153 29.87 4.93 -0.59
N ILE A 154 30.40 4.66 -1.78
CA ILE A 154 29.60 4.60 -3.02
C ILE A 154 28.53 3.52 -2.91
N ASN A 155 28.89 2.34 -2.40
CA ASN A 155 27.95 1.25 -2.17
C ASN A 155 26.87 1.65 -1.16
N LYS A 156 27.25 2.26 -0.04
CA LYS A 156 26.32 2.73 1.00
C LYS A 156 25.35 3.79 0.46
N LEU A 157 25.83 4.73 -0.35
CA LEU A 157 24.99 5.76 -0.95
C LEU A 157 24.10 5.21 -2.05
N SER A 158 24.61 4.32 -2.89
CA SER A 158 23.82 3.69 -3.96
C SER A 158 22.67 2.87 -3.36
N ALA A 159 22.94 2.07 -2.32
CA ALA A 159 21.91 1.37 -1.56
C ALA A 159 20.93 2.33 -0.86
N GLY A 160 21.40 3.50 -0.39
CA GLY A 160 20.55 4.55 0.17
C GLY A 160 19.59 5.15 -0.86
N ILE A 161 20.09 5.41 -2.07
CA ILE A 161 19.29 5.91 -3.20
C ILE A 161 18.25 4.87 -3.63
N ASP A 162 18.62 3.59 -3.69
CA ASP A 162 17.68 2.51 -4.04
C ASP A 162 16.56 2.39 -3.01
N ARG A 163 16.86 2.53 -1.71
CA ARG A 163 15.84 2.60 -0.65
C ARG A 163 14.90 3.79 -0.82
N ILE A 164 15.41 4.93 -1.28
CA ILE A 164 14.58 6.12 -1.58
C ILE A 164 13.68 5.85 -2.79
N LYS A 165 14.20 5.20 -3.85
CA LYS A 165 13.43 4.80 -5.02
C LYS A 165 12.24 3.94 -4.62
N ASP A 166 12.51 2.88 -3.86
CA ASP A 166 11.50 1.98 -3.31
C ASP A 166 10.46 2.71 -2.44
N GLY A 167 10.91 3.69 -1.66
CA GLY A 167 10.04 4.44 -0.76
C GLY A 167 9.08 5.40 -1.46
N ILE A 168 9.48 5.97 -2.60
CA ILE A 168 8.69 6.97 -3.36
C ILE A 168 7.89 6.32 -4.51
N GLY A 169 8.35 5.19 -5.03
CA GLY A 169 7.74 4.51 -6.17
C GLY A 169 6.53 3.66 -5.78
N ASP A 170 6.67 2.37 -5.96
CA ASP A 170 5.61 1.38 -5.80
C ASP A 170 5.01 1.33 -4.37
N LYS A 171 5.86 1.37 -3.35
CA LYS A 171 5.40 1.23 -1.96
C LYS A 171 4.55 2.42 -1.51
N PHE A 172 4.87 3.62 -2.00
CA PHE A 172 4.09 4.82 -1.69
C PHE A 172 2.68 4.75 -2.27
N SER A 173 2.56 4.30 -3.53
CA SER A 173 1.30 4.03 -4.21
C SER A 173 0.42 3.05 -3.43
N ILE A 174 0.99 1.90 -3.06
CA ILE A 174 0.29 0.86 -2.29
C ILE A 174 -0.16 1.38 -0.92
N LEU A 175 0.66 2.20 -0.24
CA LEU A 175 0.32 2.80 1.03
C LEU A 175 -0.88 3.75 0.93
N LEU A 176 -0.92 4.59 -0.10
CA LEU A 176 -2.03 5.50 -0.37
C LEU A 176 -3.32 4.73 -0.69
N GLN A 177 -3.23 3.71 -1.53
CA GLN A 177 -4.35 2.84 -1.88
C GLN A 177 -4.89 2.12 -0.62
N ALA A 178 -4.02 1.55 0.20
CA ALA A 178 -4.40 0.85 1.43
C ALA A 178 -5.06 1.79 2.44
N SER A 179 -4.52 3.01 2.60
CA SER A 179 -5.10 4.03 3.47
C SER A 179 -6.50 4.43 3.00
N THR A 180 -6.66 4.64 1.70
CA THR A 180 -7.95 5.00 1.11
C THR A 180 -8.95 3.87 1.23
N HIS A 181 -8.55 2.64 0.89
CA HIS A 181 -9.37 1.45 1.04
C HIS A 181 -9.89 1.30 2.47
N PHE A 182 -9.01 1.49 3.45
CA PHE A 182 -9.35 1.42 4.87
C PHE A 182 -10.40 2.48 5.25
N ILE A 183 -10.18 3.74 4.86
CA ILE A 183 -11.11 4.85 5.14
C ILE A 183 -12.48 4.60 4.48
N PHE A 184 -12.52 4.30 3.19
CA PHE A 184 -13.76 4.05 2.46
C PHE A 184 -14.48 2.79 2.96
N GLY A 185 -13.74 1.75 3.35
CA GLY A 185 -14.31 0.54 3.95
C GLY A 185 -15.07 0.82 5.24
N ILE A 186 -14.49 1.63 6.13
CA ILE A 186 -15.14 2.04 7.39
C ILE A 186 -16.36 2.92 7.11
N ILE A 187 -16.25 3.89 6.20
CA ILE A 187 -17.35 4.79 5.85
C ILE A 187 -18.55 4.01 5.32
N ILE A 188 -18.34 3.08 4.36
CA ILE A 188 -19.42 2.27 3.78
C ILE A 188 -20.02 1.33 4.83
N GLY A 189 -19.20 0.73 5.70
CA GLY A 189 -19.69 -0.11 6.80
C GLY A 189 -20.60 0.66 7.77
N LEU A 190 -20.16 1.84 8.22
CA LEU A 190 -20.92 2.70 9.12
C LEU A 190 -22.22 3.20 8.47
N TYR A 191 -22.21 3.47 7.17
CA TYR A 191 -23.40 3.94 6.44
C TYR A 191 -24.53 2.89 6.42
N TYR A 192 -24.22 1.60 6.26
CA TYR A 192 -25.27 0.57 6.20
C TYR A 192 -25.72 0.08 7.56
N SER A 193 -24.80 -0.15 8.50
CA SER A 193 -25.14 -0.66 9.82
C SER A 193 -24.04 -0.31 10.80
N TRP A 194 -24.28 0.76 11.57
CA TRP A 194 -23.33 1.24 12.57
C TRP A 194 -23.08 0.18 13.67
N ASN A 195 -24.12 -0.54 14.09
CA ASN A 195 -24.05 -1.58 15.14
C ASN A 195 -23.06 -2.70 14.81
N MET A 196 -23.16 -3.29 13.61
CA MET A 196 -22.30 -4.41 13.22
C MET A 196 -20.86 -3.97 12.96
N THR A 197 -20.69 -2.78 12.37
CA THR A 197 -19.38 -2.24 12.05
C THR A 197 -18.56 -1.92 13.30
N LEU A 198 -19.18 -1.34 14.34
CA LEU A 198 -18.49 -1.07 15.61
C LEU A 198 -18.05 -2.35 16.32
N LEU A 199 -18.87 -3.41 16.27
CA LEU A 199 -18.51 -4.69 16.85
C LEU A 199 -17.26 -5.28 16.18
N ILE A 200 -17.18 -5.22 14.85
CA ILE A 200 -16.01 -5.67 14.09
C ILE A 200 -14.79 -4.79 14.40
N LEU A 201 -14.97 -3.47 14.48
CA LEU A 201 -13.91 -2.52 14.82
C LEU A 201 -13.31 -2.79 16.21
N LEU A 202 -14.10 -3.27 17.17
CA LEU A 202 -13.63 -3.64 18.51
C LEU A 202 -12.81 -4.93 18.51
N ILE A 203 -13.15 -5.89 17.64
CA ILE A 203 -12.42 -7.16 17.51
C ILE A 203 -11.14 -6.99 16.69
N ALA A 204 -11.12 -6.09 15.70
CA ALA A 204 -9.97 -5.84 14.82
C ALA A 204 -8.63 -5.59 15.56
N PRO A 205 -8.51 -4.69 16.55
CA PRO A 205 -7.26 -4.46 17.28
C PRO A 205 -6.81 -5.69 18.09
N PHE A 206 -7.76 -6.52 18.56
CA PHE A 206 -7.43 -7.76 19.26
C PHE A 206 -6.73 -8.76 18.31
N ILE A 207 -7.23 -8.88 17.06
CA ILE A 207 -6.59 -9.69 16.02
C ILE A 207 -5.19 -9.14 15.69
N ILE A 208 -5.05 -7.82 15.54
CA ILE A 208 -3.76 -7.18 15.26
C ILE A 208 -2.75 -7.43 16.40
N MET A 209 -3.19 -7.36 17.66
CA MET A 209 -2.36 -7.65 18.83
C MET A 209 -1.86 -9.10 18.84
N LEU A 210 -2.74 -10.07 18.53
CA LEU A 210 -2.37 -11.48 18.42
C LEU A 210 -1.35 -11.72 17.29
N LEU A 211 -1.58 -11.14 16.11
CA LEU A 211 -0.66 -11.25 14.98
C LEU A 211 0.70 -10.63 15.30
N PHE A 212 0.72 -9.45 15.91
CA PHE A 212 1.98 -8.81 16.33
C PHE A 212 2.75 -9.66 17.34
N GLY A 213 2.05 -10.32 18.27
CA GLY A 213 2.64 -11.30 19.18
C GLY A 213 3.27 -12.49 18.42
N TYR A 214 2.53 -13.08 17.48
CA TYR A 214 3.01 -14.19 16.64
C TYR A 214 4.25 -13.80 15.82
N PHE A 215 4.25 -12.61 15.18
CA PHE A 215 5.40 -12.12 14.42
C PHE A 215 6.64 -11.89 15.30
N LYS A 216 6.46 -11.40 16.53
CA LYS A 216 7.56 -11.26 17.49
C LYS A 216 8.15 -12.61 17.91
N VAL A 217 7.30 -13.60 18.15
CA VAL A 217 7.77 -14.96 18.50
C VAL A 217 8.49 -15.60 17.32
N SER A 218 7.91 -15.52 16.12
CA SER A 218 8.50 -16.07 14.89
C SER A 218 9.86 -15.44 14.57
N SER A 219 9.98 -14.12 14.65
CA SER A 219 11.26 -13.42 14.45
C SER A 219 12.30 -13.76 15.53
N ALA A 220 11.87 -13.99 16.78
CA ALA A 220 12.76 -14.43 17.85
C ALA A 220 13.26 -15.88 17.63
N VAL A 221 12.39 -16.79 17.16
CA VAL A 221 12.76 -18.17 16.82
C VAL A 221 13.73 -18.20 15.63
N PHE A 222 13.48 -17.38 14.60
CA PHE A 222 14.37 -17.25 13.46
C PHE A 222 15.75 -16.70 13.87
N TYR A 223 15.77 -15.66 14.71
CA TYR A 223 17.03 -15.12 15.24
C TYR A 223 17.81 -16.14 16.06
N LYS A 224 17.12 -16.98 16.85
CA LYS A 224 17.75 -18.06 17.61
C LYS A 224 18.35 -19.13 16.68
N SER A 225 17.63 -19.49 15.61
CA SER A 225 18.07 -20.51 14.65
C SER A 225 19.27 -20.05 13.80
N CYS A 226 19.42 -18.76 13.51
CA CYS A 226 20.62 -18.22 12.83
C CYS A 226 21.86 -18.13 13.72
N LYS A 227 21.71 -18.35 15.03
CA LYS A 227 22.80 -18.24 16.00
C LYS A 227 23.42 -19.61 16.35
N GLU A 228 22.68 -20.69 16.17
CA GLU A 228 23.16 -22.08 16.29
C GLU A 228 23.82 -22.51 14.97
#